data_AF-A0A944MGW7-F1
#
_entry.id   AF-A0A944MGW7-F1
#
_cell.length_a   1.000
_cell.length_b   1.000
_cell.length_c   1.000
_cell.angle_alpha   90.00
_cell.angle_beta   90.00
_cell.angle_gamma   90.00
#
_symmetry.space_group_name_H-M   'P 1'
#
loop_
_entity.id
_entity.type
_entity.pdbx_description
1 polymer ?
#
loop_
_entity_poly.entity_id
_entity_poly.type
_entity_poly.pdbx_seq_one_letter_code
_entity_poly.pdbx_strand_id
1 'polypeptide(L)'
;MDNNKQYVIEPRIIEQADRCKLCHLCLNDPEHQLCKIDFVAGDGAILLMFNDQCTECGYKVSFGSGAVCGCPIRREIMIKYRV
;
A
#
# COMPACT_ATOMS: atom_id res chain seq x y z
N MET A 1 -10.85 7.68 -21.52
CA MET A 1 -11.36 8.83 -20.73
C MET A 1 -10.76 8.68 -19.35
N ASP A 2 -9.58 9.28 -19.20
CA ASP A 2 -8.71 9.17 -18.03
C ASP A 2 -9.32 9.86 -16.82
N ASN A 3 -9.99 9.08 -15.97
CA ASN A 3 -10.21 9.47 -14.58
C ASN A 3 -8.92 9.20 -13.82
N ASN A 4 -7.97 10.13 -13.92
CA ASN A 4 -6.69 10.09 -13.21
C ASN A 4 -6.92 10.29 -11.70
N LYS A 5 -7.49 9.27 -11.04
CA LYS A 5 -7.69 9.24 -9.60
C LYS A 5 -6.36 8.93 -8.94
N GLN A 6 -5.65 9.99 -8.57
CA GLN A 6 -4.44 9.91 -7.77
C GLN A 6 -4.79 10.00 -6.28
N TYR A 7 -4.19 9.14 -5.46
CA TYR A 7 -4.26 9.26 -4.01
C TYR A 7 -3.45 10.46 -3.54
N VAL A 8 -4.09 11.33 -2.76
CA VAL A 8 -3.49 12.53 -2.18
C VAL A 8 -3.05 12.22 -0.77
N ILE A 9 -1.75 12.04 -0.59
CA ILE A 9 -1.10 11.68 0.68
C ILE A 9 -0.22 12.83 1.15
N GLU A 10 -0.15 13.05 2.46
CA GLU A 10 0.66 14.12 3.03
C GLU A 10 2.16 13.89 2.75
N PRO A 11 2.94 14.93 2.41
CA PRO A 11 4.36 14.79 2.07
C PRO A 11 5.18 14.04 3.13
N ARG A 12 4.93 14.29 4.42
CA ARG A 12 5.60 13.59 5.52
C ARG A 12 5.43 12.07 5.50
N ILE A 13 4.29 11.56 5.01
CA ILE A 13 4.04 10.12 4.91
C ILE A 13 4.77 9.53 3.70
N ILE A 14 4.89 10.32 2.63
CA ILE A 14 5.70 9.96 1.45
C ILE A 14 7.18 9.86 1.85
N GLU A 15 7.69 10.83 2.61
CA GLU A 15 9.06 10.83 3.14
C GLU A 15 9.33 9.63 4.06
N GLN A 16 8.35 9.23 4.88
CA GLN A 16 8.45 8.00 5.70
C GLN A 16 8.51 6.71 4.89
N ALA A 17 8.08 6.73 3.62
CA ALA A 17 8.09 5.58 2.74
C ALA A 17 9.43 5.41 1.99
N ASP A 18 10.55 5.86 2.57
CA ASP A 18 11.91 5.91 1.99
C ASP A 18 12.46 4.59 1.42
N ARG A 19 12.07 3.43 1.97
CA ARG A 19 12.44 2.10 1.45
C ARG A 19 11.72 1.70 0.15
N CYS A 20 10.84 2.54 -0.40
CA CYS A 20 10.09 2.21 -1.61
C CYS A 20 10.96 2.34 -2.87
N LYS A 21 11.32 1.21 -3.48
CA LYS A 21 12.09 1.17 -4.74
C LYS A 21 11.27 1.50 -5.99
N LEU A 22 9.95 1.56 -5.87
CA LEU A 22 9.02 1.78 -6.97
C LEU A 22 8.49 3.23 -7.03
N CYS A 23 9.23 4.20 -6.47
CA CYS A 23 8.89 5.63 -6.51
C CYS A 23 7.43 5.94 -6.16
N HIS A 24 6.85 5.19 -5.21
CA HIS A 24 5.46 5.35 -4.77
C HIS A 24 4.41 5.25 -5.88
N LEU A 25 4.66 4.48 -6.95
CA LEU A 25 3.73 4.30 -8.08
C LEU A 25 2.29 3.93 -7.67
N CYS A 26 2.11 3.33 -6.48
CA CYS A 26 0.80 3.03 -5.91
C CYS A 26 -0.12 4.24 -5.68
N LEU A 27 0.43 5.47 -5.66
CA LEU A 27 -0.38 6.69 -5.61
C LEU A 27 -1.23 6.89 -6.87
N ASN A 28 -0.82 6.30 -8.00
CA ASN A 28 -1.51 6.37 -9.29
C ASN A 28 -2.13 5.01 -9.68
N ASP A 29 -2.35 4.13 -8.70
CA ASP A 29 -2.86 2.76 -8.90
C ASP A 29 -4.21 2.57 -8.18
N PRO A 30 -5.29 3.19 -8.71
CA PRO A 30 -6.61 3.13 -8.09
C PRO A 30 -7.22 1.73 -8.12
N GLU A 31 -6.74 0.85 -9.00
CA GLU A 31 -7.16 -0.55 -9.10
C GLU A 31 -6.29 -1.49 -8.23
N HIS A 32 -5.30 -0.94 -7.53
CA HIS A 32 -4.45 -1.65 -6.58
C HIS A 32 -3.69 -2.86 -7.16
N GLN A 33 -3.31 -2.79 -8.44
CA GLN A 33 -2.63 -3.88 -9.14
C GLN A 33 -1.18 -4.09 -8.69
N LEU A 34 -0.54 -3.07 -8.11
CA LEU A 34 0.86 -3.16 -7.67
C LEU A 34 1.01 -3.89 -6.33
N CYS A 35 0.21 -3.51 -5.35
CA CYS A 35 0.24 -4.06 -4.00
C CYS A 35 -1.19 -4.17 -3.48
N LYS A 36 -1.89 -5.24 -3.86
CA LYS A 36 -3.24 -5.51 -3.38
C LYS A 36 -3.22 -5.89 -1.90
N ILE A 37 -4.00 -5.16 -1.11
CA ILE A 37 -4.30 -5.51 0.28
C ILE A 37 -5.58 -6.34 0.26
N ASP A 38 -5.53 -7.53 0.85
CA ASP A 38 -6.68 -8.44 0.86
C ASP A 38 -7.52 -8.29 2.14
N PHE A 39 -6.90 -7.84 3.24
CA PHE A 39 -7.59 -7.62 4.50
C PHE A 39 -6.97 -6.49 5.33
N VAL A 40 -7.82 -5.70 5.97
CA VAL A 40 -7.45 -4.60 6.86
C VAL A 40 -8.00 -4.89 8.26
N ALA A 41 -7.15 -4.81 9.28
CA ALA A 41 -7.55 -5.01 10.69
C ALA A 41 -7.10 -3.83 11.58
N GLY A 42 -7.78 -3.68 12.71
CA GLY A 42 -7.45 -2.67 13.73
C GLY A 42 -7.44 -1.25 13.16
N ASP A 43 -8.50 -0.86 12.45
CA ASP A 43 -8.66 0.48 11.86
C ASP A 43 -7.49 0.94 10.98
N GLY A 44 -6.96 0.03 10.15
CA GLY A 44 -5.82 0.31 9.28
C GLY A 44 -4.46 0.13 9.94
N ALA A 45 -4.40 -0.42 11.15
CA ALA A 45 -3.13 -0.76 11.80
C ALA A 45 -2.44 -1.97 11.15
N ILE A 46 -3.22 -2.94 10.67
CA ILE A 46 -2.70 -4.19 10.09
C ILE A 46 -3.23 -4.35 8.68
N LEU A 47 -2.33 -4.49 7.71
CA LEU A 47 -2.64 -4.73 6.31
C LEU A 47 -2.11 -6.11 5.93
N LEU A 48 -3.00 -7.03 5.57
CA LEU A 48 -2.65 -8.40 5.18
C LEU A 48 -2.75 -8.57 3.66
N MET A 49 -1.81 -9.34 3.13
CA MET A 49 -1.70 -9.72 1.73
C MET A 49 -1.62 -11.24 1.65
N PHE A 50 -2.48 -11.86 0.85
CA PHE A 50 -2.48 -13.29 0.57
C PHE A 50 -2.14 -13.60 -0.89
N ASN A 51 -1.70 -12.57 -1.62
CA ASN A 51 -1.26 -12.64 -3.01
C ASN A 51 0.27 -12.54 -3.13
N ASP A 52 0.77 -12.92 -4.31
CA ASP A 52 2.18 -12.87 -4.68
C ASP A 52 2.61 -11.53 -5.28
N GLN A 53 1.74 -10.51 -5.35
CA GLN A 53 2.10 -9.19 -5.84
C GLN A 53 3.08 -8.47 -4.89
N CYS A 54 3.56 -7.29 -5.31
CA CYS A 54 4.40 -6.42 -4.50
C CYS A 54 5.71 -7.11 -4.06
N THR A 55 6.28 -7.98 -4.90
CA THR A 55 7.46 -8.82 -4.58
C THR A 55 8.70 -8.01 -4.19
N GLU A 56 8.93 -6.88 -4.87
CA GLU A 56 10.11 -6.02 -4.66
C GLU A 56 9.90 -4.94 -3.58
N CYS A 57 8.78 -4.98 -2.86
CA CYS A 57 8.46 -3.95 -1.89
C CYS A 57 9.16 -4.19 -0.54
N GLY A 58 10.06 -3.27 -0.17
CA GLY A 58 10.78 -3.31 1.11
C GLY A 58 9.91 -3.15 2.38
N TYR A 59 8.60 -2.96 2.21
CA TYR A 59 7.61 -2.92 3.29
C TYR A 59 6.78 -4.20 3.42
N LYS A 60 6.94 -5.16 2.50
CA LYS A 60 6.29 -6.47 2.56
C LYS A 60 7.09 -7.38 3.48
N VAL A 61 6.43 -7.94 4.50
CA VAL A 61 7.04 -8.90 5.44
C VAL A 61 6.26 -10.20 5.36
N SER A 62 6.92 -11.31 5.00
CA SER A 62 6.27 -12.62 4.93
C SER A 62 5.76 -13.08 6.30
N PHE A 63 4.55 -13.63 6.34
CA PHE A 63 3.91 -14.16 7.54
C PHE A 63 3.06 -15.39 7.19
N GLY A 64 3.54 -16.58 7.58
CA GLY A 64 2.91 -17.85 7.20
C GLY A 64 2.83 -18.00 5.68
N SER A 65 1.64 -18.30 5.15
CA SER A 65 1.36 -18.37 3.72
C SER A 65 1.02 -17.02 3.07
N GLY A 66 1.04 -15.93 3.83
CA GLY A 66 0.77 -14.57 3.35
C GLY A 66 1.89 -13.60 3.69
N ALA A 67 1.55 -12.31 3.70
CA ALA A 67 2.44 -11.24 4.09
C ALA A 67 1.69 -10.11 4.79
N VAL A 68 2.42 -9.34 5.59
CA VAL A 68 1.98 -8.09 6.19
C VAL A 68 2.59 -6.93 5.41
N CYS A 69 1.78 -5.92 5.08
CA CYS A 69 2.24 -4.68 4.47
C CYS A 69 2.46 -3.62 5.56
N GLY A 70 3.70 -3.17 5.72
CA GLY A 70 4.07 -2.07 6.61
C GLY A 70 4.25 -0.72 5.91
N CYS A 71 3.76 -0.57 4.66
CA CYS A 71 4.02 0.63 3.86
C CYS A 71 3.21 1.82 4.41
N PRO A 72 3.86 2.94 4.80
CA PRO A 72 3.17 4.12 5.33
C PRO A 72 2.13 4.68 4.35
N ILE A 73 2.47 4.73 3.06
CA ILE A 73 1.55 5.21 2.01
C ILE A 73 0.34 4.29 1.86
N ARG A 74 0.52 2.96 1.81
CA ARG A 74 -0.61 2.03 1.68
C ARG A 74 -1.51 2.09 2.90
N ARG A 75 -0.93 2.22 4.10
CA ARG A 75 -1.69 2.44 5.33
C ARG A 75 -2.55 3.69 5.25
N GLU A 76 -1.97 4.81 4.85
CA GLU A 76 -2.70 6.07 4.74
C GLU A 76 -3.79 6.01 3.66
N ILE A 77 -3.54 5.34 2.53
CA ILE A 77 -4.56 5.11 1.50
C ILE A 77 -5.76 4.34 2.09
N MET A 78 -5.49 3.24 2.78
CA MET A 78 -6.54 2.36 3.34
C MET A 78 -7.35 3.08 4.42
N ILE A 79 -6.70 3.86 5.29
CA ILE A 79 -7.37 4.65 6.33
C ILE A 79 -8.21 5.78 5.73
N LYS A 80 -7.62 6.57 4.82
CA LYS A 80 -8.24 7.79 4.30
C LYS A 80 -9.34 7.52 3.29
N TYR A 81 -9.17 6.51 2.44
CA TYR A 81 -10.08 6.22 1.33
C TYR A 81 -10.98 5.00 1.59
N ARG A 82 -10.69 4.20 2.64
CA ARG A 82 -11.47 3.01 3.01
C ARG A 82 -11.69 2.04 1.85
N VAL A 83 -10.61 1.81 1.10
CA VAL A 83 -10.50 0.89 -0.04
C VAL A 83 -9.82 -0.39 0.35
#